data_AF-A0A750KKH9-F1
#
_entry.id   AF-A0A750KKH9-F1
#
_cell.length_a   1.000
_cell.length_b   1.000
_cell.length_c   1.000
_cell.angle_alpha   90.00
_cell.angle_beta   90.00
_cell.angle_gamma   90.00
#
_symmetry.space_group_name_H-M   'P 1'
#
loop_
_entity.id
_entity.type
_entity.pdbx_description
1 polymer ?
#
loop_
_entity_poly.entity_id
_entity_poly.type
_entity_poly.pdbx_seq_one_letter_code
_entity_poly.pdbx_strand_id
1 'polypeptide(L)'
;MASDDITRYVITVTFHEDSLTEINELNNHLSRSGFLLTLTDDEGNVHELGTNTFGFISAQSRDEIHALVTGLAKSALDKDVDVTVTTWEEWTKSAQ
;
A
#
# COMPACT_ATOMS: atom_id res chain seq x y z
N MET A 1 -27.35 -7.37 -6.17
CA MET A 1 -25.96 -7.36 -6.63
C MET A 1 -25.38 -6.03 -6.18
N ALA A 2 -24.71 -5.99 -5.03
CA ALA A 2 -23.97 -4.79 -4.66
C ALA A 2 -22.70 -4.83 -5.51
N SER A 3 -22.62 -3.93 -6.49
CA SER A 3 -21.33 -3.55 -7.07
C SER A 3 -20.55 -2.97 -5.90
N ASP A 4 -19.69 -3.78 -5.31
CA ASP A 4 -18.78 -3.33 -4.26
C ASP A 4 -17.87 -2.28 -4.92
N ASP A 5 -17.99 -1.02 -4.49
CA ASP A 5 -17.32 0.09 -5.15
C ASP A 5 -15.79 -0.11 -5.05
N ILE A 6 -15.16 -0.35 -6.21
CA ILE A 6 -13.72 -0.52 -6.29
C ILE A 6 -13.06 0.76 -5.81
N THR A 7 -12.28 0.66 -4.72
CA THR A 7 -11.64 1.79 -4.07
C THR A 7 -10.14 1.76 -4.33
N ARG A 8 -9.54 2.95 -4.51
CA ARG A 8 -8.09 3.13 -4.58
C ARG A 8 -7.57 3.41 -3.18
N TYR A 9 -6.75 2.51 -2.66
CA TYR A 9 -6.11 2.65 -1.36
C TYR A 9 -4.64 3.02 -1.51
N VAL A 10 -4.15 3.79 -0.55
CA VAL A 10 -2.74 4.05 -0.31
C VAL A 10 -2.36 3.44 1.01
N ILE A 11 -1.34 2.58 0.97
CA ILE A 11 -0.86 1.80 2.09
C ILE A 11 0.55 2.24 2.42
N THR A 12 0.79 2.63 3.66
CA THR A 12 2.11 2.97 4.17
C THR A 12 2.53 1.94 5.20
N VAL A 13 3.70 1.33 4.97
CA VAL A 13 4.30 0.37 5.91
C VAL A 13 5.41 1.07 6.67
N THR A 14 5.27 1.13 8.00
CA THR A 14 6.23 1.79 8.88
C THR A 14 6.97 0.75 9.72
N PHE A 15 8.30 0.75 9.62
CA PHE A 15 9.17 -0.14 10.36
C PHE A 15 10.55 0.49 10.55
N HIS A 16 11.34 0.00 11.50
CA HIS A 16 12.73 0.39 11.62
C HIS A 16 13.53 -0.23 10.48
N GLU A 17 14.05 0.59 9.59
CA GLU A 17 14.84 0.17 8.43
C GLU A 17 16.30 -0.05 8.86
N ASP A 18 16.72 -1.30 8.97
CA ASP A 18 18.09 -1.68 9.31
C ASP A 18 18.98 -1.69 8.05
N SER A 19 18.39 -1.92 6.88
CA SER A 19 19.11 -1.92 5.59
C SER A 19 18.22 -1.67 4.37
N LEU A 20 18.85 -1.23 3.26
CA LEU A 20 18.19 -1.11 1.96
C LEU A 20 17.67 -2.46 1.41
N THR A 21 18.20 -3.58 1.90
CA THR A 21 17.72 -4.92 1.51
C THR A 21 16.27 -5.11 1.94
N GLU A 22 15.90 -4.63 3.13
CA GLU A 22 14.55 -4.77 3.67
C GLU A 22 13.52 -4.02 2.82
N ILE A 23 13.86 -2.81 2.40
CA ILE A 23 13.05 -2.00 1.49
C ILE A 23 12.83 -2.76 0.16
N ASN A 24 13.89 -3.35 -0.37
CA ASN A 24 13.81 -4.12 -1.61
C ASN A 24 12.97 -5.39 -1.47
N GLU A 25 13.09 -6.13 -0.38
CA GLU A 25 12.28 -7.32 -0.12
C GLU A 25 10.80 -6.97 0.03
N LEU A 26 10.48 -5.92 0.79
CA LEU A 26 9.11 -5.43 0.94
C LEU A 26 8.52 -5.02 -0.43
N ASN A 27 9.26 -4.22 -1.20
CA ASN A 27 8.84 -3.80 -2.54
C ASN A 27 8.58 -5.00 -3.46
N ASN A 28 9.50 -5.97 -3.49
CA ASN A 28 9.37 -7.16 -4.31
C ASN A 28 8.15 -8.00 -3.91
N HIS A 29 7.93 -8.16 -2.61
CA HIS A 29 6.85 -9.00 -2.08
C HIS A 29 5.47 -8.38 -2.36
N LEU A 30 5.31 -7.08 -2.11
CA LEU A 30 4.06 -6.36 -2.36
C LEU A 30 3.80 -6.20 -3.87
N SER A 31 4.81 -5.88 -4.68
CA SER A 31 4.64 -5.77 -6.14
C SER A 31 4.17 -7.09 -6.77
N ARG A 32 4.70 -8.24 -6.32
CA ARG A 32 4.24 -9.57 -6.75
C ARG A 32 2.83 -9.89 -6.30
N SER A 33 2.36 -9.25 -5.24
CA SER A 33 1.01 -9.39 -4.71
C SER A 33 0.00 -8.42 -5.35
N GLY A 34 0.43 -7.65 -6.36
CA GLY A 34 -0.43 -6.75 -7.13
C GLY A 34 -0.49 -5.32 -6.58
N PHE A 35 0.35 -4.97 -5.61
CA PHE A 35 0.48 -3.60 -5.14
C PHE A 35 1.31 -2.76 -6.12
N LEU A 36 1.00 -1.48 -6.20
CA LEU A 36 1.55 -0.54 -7.17
C LEU A 36 2.48 0.46 -6.47
N LEU A 37 3.55 0.88 -7.15
CA LEU A 37 4.42 1.97 -6.66
C LEU A 37 3.91 3.36 -7.10
N THR A 38 2.96 3.37 -8.03
CA THR A 38 2.34 4.58 -8.56
C THR A 38 0.82 4.41 -8.59
N LEU A 39 0.11 5.53 -8.49
CA LEU A 39 -1.33 5.58 -8.75
C LEU A 39 -1.61 6.61 -9.83
N THR A 40 -2.62 6.33 -10.65
CA THR A 40 -3.12 7.26 -11.65
C THR A 40 -4.38 7.93 -11.13
N ASP A 41 -4.41 9.26 -11.17
CA ASP A 41 -5.61 10.02 -10.82
C ASP A 41 -6.69 9.95 -11.92
N ASP A 42 -7.84 10.55 -11.67
CA ASP A 42 -8.96 10.54 -12.63
C ASP A 42 -8.69 11.39 -13.89
N GLU A 43 -7.69 12.27 -13.85
CA GLU A 43 -7.24 13.08 -15.00
C GLU A 43 -6.19 12.34 -15.84
N GLY A 44 -5.72 11.17 -15.38
CA GLY A 44 -4.72 10.35 -16.06
C GLY A 44 -3.28 10.68 -15.67
N ASN A 45 -3.04 11.52 -14.67
CA ASN A 45 -1.68 11.82 -14.20
C ASN A 45 -1.18 10.70 -13.28
N VAL A 46 0.08 10.31 -13.48
CA VAL A 46 0.75 9.30 -12.67
C VAL A 46 1.45 9.97 -11.49
N HIS A 47 1.19 9.47 -10.29
CA HIS A 47 1.77 9.94 -9.04
C HIS A 47 2.65 8.84 -8.43
N GLU A 48 3.90 9.19 -8.09
CA GLU A 48 4.77 8.33 -7.29
C GLU A 48 4.38 8.42 -5.81
N LEU A 49 4.28 7.27 -5.14
CA LEU A 49 3.78 7.21 -3.76
C LEU A 49 4.87 7.38 -2.70
N GLY A 50 6.14 7.19 -3.08
CA GLY A 50 7.29 7.31 -2.19
C GLY A 50 7.69 5.99 -1.50
N THR A 51 8.70 6.08 -0.64
CA THR A 51 9.28 4.92 0.05
C THR A 51 8.24 4.26 0.96
N ASN A 52 8.23 2.92 0.96
CA ASN A 52 7.34 2.08 1.77
C ASN A 52 5.85 2.40 1.63
N THR A 53 5.46 3.02 0.50
CA THR A 53 4.09 3.43 0.22
C THR A 53 3.62 2.83 -1.09
N PHE A 54 2.43 2.24 -1.07
CA PHE A 54 1.93 1.39 -2.14
C PHE A 54 0.46 1.66 -2.45
N GLY A 55 0.10 1.57 -3.71
CA GLY A 55 -1.26 1.66 -4.20
C GLY A 55 -1.89 0.27 -4.27
N PHE A 56 -3.16 0.16 -3.92
CA PHE A 56 -3.93 -1.07 -4.10
C PHE A 56 -5.36 -0.75 -4.50
N ILE A 57 -5.82 -1.36 -5.60
CA ILE A 57 -7.16 -1.14 -6.14
C ILE A 57 -7.99 -2.38 -5.82
N SER A 58 -8.96 -2.25 -4.91
CA SER A 58 -9.73 -3.39 -4.43
C SER A 58 -11.13 -3.00 -3.98
N ALA A 59 -12.04 -3.96 -4.04
CA ALA A 59 -13.36 -3.90 -3.41
C ALA A 59 -13.30 -4.27 -1.92
N GLN A 60 -12.20 -4.85 -1.45
CA GLN A 60 -12.04 -5.25 -0.05
C GLN A 60 -12.11 -4.03 0.88
N SER A 61 -12.58 -4.29 2.10
CA SER A 61 -12.61 -3.28 3.15
C SER A 61 -11.19 -2.91 3.61
N ARG A 62 -11.07 -1.72 4.23
CA ARG A 62 -9.82 -1.24 4.82
C ARG A 62 -9.19 -2.24 5.79
N ASP A 63 -10.01 -2.90 6.61
CA ASP A 63 -9.54 -3.88 7.61
C ASP A 63 -9.01 -5.17 6.98
N GLU A 64 -9.65 -5.64 5.90
CA GLU A 64 -9.18 -6.79 5.13
C GLU A 64 -7.85 -6.49 4.43
N ILE A 65 -7.70 -5.29 3.86
CA ILE A 65 -6.45 -4.85 3.24
C ILE A 65 -5.36 -4.69 4.28
N HIS A 66 -5.67 -4.09 5.44
CA HIS A 66 -4.74 -3.97 6.54
C HIS A 66 -4.23 -5.35 6.97
N ALA A 67 -5.13 -6.30 7.25
CA ALA A 67 -4.76 -7.67 7.64
C ALA A 67 -3.91 -8.38 6.57
N LEU A 68 -4.25 -8.22 5.28
CA LEU A 68 -3.49 -8.74 4.16
C LEU A 68 -2.06 -8.18 4.14
N VAL A 69 -1.92 -6.86 4.19
CA VAL A 69 -0.61 -6.21 4.10
C VAL A 69 0.24 -6.51 5.31
N THR A 70 -0.33 -6.52 6.53
CA THR A 70 0.42 -6.92 7.73
C THR A 70 1.00 -8.32 7.58
N GLY A 71 0.22 -9.27 7.06
CA GLY A 71 0.69 -10.64 6.81
C GLY A 71 1.83 -10.70 5.78
N LEU A 72 1.67 -9.99 4.66
CA LEU A 72 2.66 -9.92 3.59
C LEU A 72 3.96 -9.25 4.04
N ALA A 73 3.87 -8.10 4.70
CA ALA A 73 5.03 -7.35 5.17
C ALA A 73 5.79 -8.11 6.27
N LYS A 74 5.08 -8.77 7.20
CA LYS A 74 5.70 -9.65 8.19
C LYS A 74 6.43 -10.82 7.54
N SER A 75 5.84 -11.42 6.50
CA SER A 75 6.50 -12.50 5.75
C SER A 75 7.73 -12.02 4.98
N ALA A 76 7.75 -10.79 4.49
CA ALA A 76 8.86 -10.23 3.73
C ALA A 76 10.03 -9.81 4.64
N LEU A 77 9.72 -9.29 5.83
CA LEU A 77 10.69 -8.63 6.70
C LEU A 77 11.08 -9.44 7.95
N ASP A 78 10.37 -10.53 8.23
CA ASP A 78 10.52 -11.35 9.45
C ASP A 78 10.43 -10.53 10.75
N LYS A 79 9.66 -9.43 10.73
CA LYS A 79 9.41 -8.55 11.87
C LYS A 79 8.01 -7.97 11.87
N ASP A 80 7.57 -7.50 13.04
CA ASP A 80 6.32 -6.78 13.18
C ASP A 80 6.46 -5.36 12.61
N VAL A 81 5.45 -4.93 11.87
CA VAL A 81 5.40 -3.63 11.19
C VAL A 81 4.08 -2.94 11.49
N ASP A 82 4.09 -1.61 11.46
CA ASP A 82 2.87 -0.82 11.48
C ASP A 82 2.38 -0.60 10.04
N VAL A 83 1.08 -0.76 9.83
CA VAL A 83 0.46 -0.59 8.50
C VAL A 83 -0.64 0.42 8.61
N THR A 84 -0.56 1.49 7.83
CA THR A 84 -1.63 2.46 7.67
C THR A 84 -2.28 2.29 6.31
N VAL A 85 -3.61 2.19 6.28
CA VAL A 85 -4.40 2.09 5.05
C VAL A 85 -5.33 3.30 4.97
N THR A 86 -5.14 4.10 3.92
CA THR A 86 -5.95 5.29 3.61
C THR A 86 -6.56 5.15 2.22
N THR A 87 -7.62 5.88 1.91
CA THR A 87 -8.04 6.02 0.51
C THR A 87 -7.12 7.01 -0.20
N TRP A 88 -7.08 6.94 -1.53
CA TRP A 88 -6.38 7.89 -2.37
C TRP A 88 -6.76 9.35 -2.03
N GLU A 89 -8.05 9.63 -1.87
CA GLU A 89 -8.57 10.96 -1.57
C GLU A 89 -8.15 11.48 -0.20
N GLU A 90 -8.02 10.59 0.80
CA GLU A 90 -7.49 10.95 2.12
C GLU A 90 -5.99 11.25 2.04
N TRP A 91 -5.23 10.39 1.33
CA TRP A 91 -3.79 10.53 1.19
C TRP A 91 -3.38 11.81 0.45
N THR A 92 -4.00 12.10 -0.70
CA THR A 92 -3.67 13.31 -1.49
C THR A 92 -3.91 14.61 -0.71
N LYS A 93 -4.92 14.64 0.18
CA LYS A 93 -5.16 15.80 1.05
C LYS A 93 -4.10 15.99 2.13
N SER A 94 -3.48 14.89 2.58
CA SER A 94 -2.42 14.92 3.59
C SER A 94 -1.03 15.15 3.02
N ALA A 95 -0.83 14.83 1.74
CA ALA A 95 0.44 14.98 1.02
C ALA A 95 0.67 16.40 0.47
N GLN A 96 -0.30 17.31 0.64
CA GLN A 96 -0.30 18.67 0.08
C GLN A 96 0.12 19.74 1.08
#